data_AF-G8YCH4-F1
#
_entry.id   AF-G8YCH4-F1
#
_cell.length_a   1.000
_cell.length_b   1.000
_cell.length_c   1.000
_cell.angle_alpha   90.00
_cell.angle_beta   90.00
_cell.angle_gamma   90.00
#
_symmetry.space_group_name_H-M   'P 1'
#
loop_
_entity.id
_entity.type
_entity.pdbx_description
1 polymer ?
#
loop_
_entity_poly.entity_id
_entity_poly.type
_entity_poly.pdbx_seq_one_letter_code
_entity_poly.pdbx_strand_id
1 'polypeptide(L)'
;MSFNPNLLEKSDHSRVGRINQRYNPESGARMIAGCLCFNSDKTKVIMISSTAHPDKWVLPKGGIELDEGDDFVISAVRETWEEAGCEGKILQKLPVVYDKRGSKAPVAKPHTEFDPQDVVPKSEFHFYEMILEDLSQNWPEMDKRQRRWCTYSEAAHELTKANRPELVEALDSSSIVKDEY
;
A
#
# COMPACT_ATOMS: atom_id res chain seq x y z
N MET A 1 -2.50 11.62 -27.00
CA MET A 1 -1.77 11.31 -25.76
C MET A 1 -2.64 11.80 -24.61
N SER A 2 -3.22 10.90 -23.82
CA SER A 2 -4.00 11.26 -22.64
C SER A 2 -3.06 11.70 -21.53
N PHE A 3 -3.24 12.92 -21.04
CA PHE A 3 -2.59 13.43 -19.84
C PHE A 3 -2.90 12.49 -18.66
N ASN A 4 -1.88 11.86 -18.06
CA ASN A 4 -2.01 11.17 -16.79
C ASN A 4 -1.72 12.20 -15.68
N PRO A 5 -2.75 12.75 -15.01
CA PRO A 5 -2.55 13.77 -13.96
C PRO A 5 -1.78 13.23 -12.74
N ASN A 6 -1.56 11.92 -12.66
CA ASN A 6 -0.83 11.25 -11.59
C ASN A 6 0.59 10.83 -12.02
N LEU A 7 1.14 11.43 -13.07
CA LEU A 7 2.50 11.16 -13.51
C LEU A 7 3.46 11.54 -12.37
N LEU A 8 3.98 10.53 -11.68
CA LEU A 8 4.90 10.73 -10.57
C LEU A 8 6.20 11.35 -11.11
N GLU A 9 6.75 12.35 -10.42
CA GLU A 9 8.18 12.64 -10.56
C GLU A 9 8.93 11.45 -9.96
N LYS A 10 9.39 10.55 -10.83
CA LYS A 10 10.01 9.29 -10.43
C LYS A 10 11.27 9.57 -9.63
N SER A 11 11.20 9.32 -8.32
CA SER A 11 12.38 9.30 -7.47
C SER A 11 13.11 7.97 -7.67
N ASP A 12 14.43 8.04 -7.78
CA ASP A 12 15.32 6.87 -7.74
C ASP A 12 15.54 6.36 -6.29
N HIS A 13 14.99 7.05 -5.30
CA HIS A 13 15.14 6.75 -3.88
C HIS A 13 13.79 6.72 -3.16
N SER A 14 13.61 5.76 -2.26
CA SER A 14 12.45 5.72 -1.38
C SER A 14 12.52 6.81 -0.31
N ARG A 15 11.38 7.43 0.00
CA ARG A 15 11.28 8.23 1.23
C ARG A 15 11.47 7.35 2.47
N VAL A 16 12.17 7.88 3.46
CA VAL A 16 12.48 7.19 4.72
C VAL A 16 12.18 8.08 5.92
N GLY A 17 11.92 7.44 7.06
CA GLY A 17 11.57 8.12 8.31
C GLY A 17 10.06 8.20 8.54
N ARG A 18 9.67 8.69 9.72
CA ARG A 18 8.28 8.74 10.19
C ARG A 18 7.87 10.09 10.77
N ILE A 19 8.84 10.97 11.03
CA ILE A 19 8.60 12.29 11.63
C ILE A 19 7.62 13.15 10.81
N ASN A 20 7.69 13.07 9.48
CA ASN A 20 6.89 13.88 8.57
C ASN A 20 5.60 13.21 8.09
N GLN A 21 5.25 12.06 8.67
CA GLN A 21 4.06 11.32 8.27
C GLN A 21 2.79 11.85 8.94
N ARG A 22 1.66 11.66 8.26
CA ARG A 22 0.34 12.06 8.72
C ARG A 22 -0.23 11.04 9.71
N TYR A 23 -0.89 11.58 10.73
CA TYR A 23 -1.64 10.84 11.72
C TYR A 23 -3.05 11.41 11.81
N ASN A 24 -4.05 10.54 11.94
CA ASN A 24 -5.42 10.95 12.13
C ASN A 24 -5.52 11.68 13.49
N PRO A 25 -5.96 12.95 13.53
CA PRO A 25 -5.96 13.76 14.75
C PRO A 25 -6.94 13.28 15.81
N GLU A 26 -8.00 12.56 15.42
CA GLU A 26 -9.01 12.04 16.35
C GLU A 26 -8.60 10.67 16.90
N SER A 27 -8.10 9.78 16.04
CA SER A 27 -7.83 8.38 16.41
C SER A 27 -6.36 8.12 16.78
N GLY A 28 -5.45 9.03 16.46
CA GLY A 28 -4.00 8.86 16.56
C GLY A 28 -3.44 7.81 15.59
N ALA A 29 -4.24 7.28 14.68
CA ALA A 29 -3.78 6.25 13.74
C ALA A 29 -2.80 6.84 12.72
N ARG A 30 -1.73 6.12 12.42
CA ARG A 30 -0.85 6.43 11.29
C ARG A 30 -1.65 6.28 10.00
N MET A 31 -1.62 7.29 9.14
CA MET A 31 -2.35 7.27 7.88
C MET A 31 -1.46 6.65 6.79
N ILE A 32 -1.99 5.59 6.16
CA ILE A 32 -1.28 4.77 5.18
C ILE A 32 -2.00 4.86 3.84
N ALA A 33 -1.24 4.99 2.76
CA ALA A 33 -1.77 4.98 1.40
C ALA A 33 -1.06 3.92 0.54
N GLY A 34 -1.77 3.39 -0.45
CA GLY A 34 -1.22 2.42 -1.39
C GLY A 34 -2.18 2.09 -2.53
N CYS A 35 -1.72 1.29 -3.49
CA CYS A 35 -2.53 0.86 -4.62
C CYS A 35 -2.71 -0.65 -4.69
N LEU A 36 -3.92 -1.10 -5.04
CA LEU A 36 -4.15 -2.44 -5.57
C LEU A 36 -3.90 -2.38 -7.07
N CYS A 37 -2.74 -2.88 -7.49
CA CYS A 37 -2.28 -2.80 -8.88
C CYS A 37 -2.72 -4.04 -9.65
N PHE A 38 -3.65 -3.85 -10.57
CA PHE A 38 -4.25 -4.92 -11.36
C PHE A 38 -3.63 -5.03 -12.73
N ASN A 39 -3.65 -6.25 -13.28
CA ASN A 39 -3.49 -6.43 -14.72
C ASN A 39 -4.75 -5.94 -15.47
N SER A 40 -4.67 -5.88 -16.79
CA SER A 40 -5.72 -5.28 -17.64
C SER A 40 -7.11 -5.88 -17.50
N ASP A 41 -7.21 -7.18 -17.20
CA ASP A 41 -8.50 -7.89 -17.02
C ASP A 41 -8.91 -8.05 -15.55
N LYS A 42 -8.11 -7.48 -14.63
CA LYS A 42 -8.32 -7.51 -13.17
C LYS A 42 -8.36 -8.91 -12.56
N THR A 43 -7.80 -9.92 -13.23
CA THR A 43 -7.69 -11.28 -12.68
C THR A 43 -6.52 -11.44 -11.72
N LYS A 44 -5.56 -10.51 -11.75
CA LYS A 44 -4.38 -10.54 -10.87
C LYS A 44 -4.07 -9.19 -10.25
N VAL A 45 -3.48 -9.23 -9.07
CA VAL A 45 -2.96 -8.08 -8.32
C VAL A 45 -1.48 -8.26 -8.02
N ILE A 46 -0.71 -7.17 -8.01
CA ILE A 46 0.68 -7.19 -7.54
C ILE A 46 0.71 -7.27 -6.00
N MET A 47 1.47 -8.23 -5.49
CA MET A 47 1.90 -8.28 -4.10
C MET A 47 3.41 -8.12 -3.99
N ILE A 48 3.86 -7.64 -2.84
CA ILE A 48 5.28 -7.48 -2.50
C ILE A 48 5.63 -8.24 -1.21
N SER A 49 6.89 -8.67 -1.08
CA SER A 49 7.39 -9.24 0.17
C SER A 49 7.47 -8.17 1.26
N SER A 50 7.27 -8.55 2.53
CA SER A 50 7.51 -7.67 3.66
C SER A 50 9.01 -7.57 3.95
N THR A 51 9.52 -6.36 4.19
CA THR A 51 10.91 -6.14 4.64
C THR A 51 11.15 -6.64 6.06
N ALA A 52 10.13 -6.58 6.93
CA ALA A 52 10.23 -7.07 8.30
C ALA A 52 10.07 -8.59 8.40
N HIS A 53 9.32 -9.20 7.49
CA HIS A 53 9.03 -10.63 7.47
C HIS A 53 9.08 -11.16 6.02
N PRO A 54 10.28 -11.55 5.52
CA PRO A 54 10.47 -11.91 4.11
C PRO A 54 9.59 -13.07 3.60
N ASP A 55 9.03 -13.88 4.50
CA ASP A 55 8.12 -15.00 4.21
C ASP A 55 6.65 -14.58 4.06
N LYS A 56 6.34 -13.30 4.28
CA LYS A 56 4.99 -12.73 4.20
C LYS A 56 4.88 -11.78 3.02
N TRP A 57 3.73 -11.85 2.35
CA TRP A 57 3.38 -10.98 1.23
C TRP A 57 2.27 -10.01 1.62
N VAL A 58 2.36 -8.78 1.12
CA VAL A 58 1.41 -7.69 1.39
C VAL A 58 1.15 -6.87 0.12
N LEU A 59 0.15 -5.99 0.19
CA LEU A 59 -0.07 -4.94 -0.82
C LEU A 59 0.95 -3.80 -0.64
N PRO A 60 1.41 -3.18 -1.75
CA PRO A 60 2.30 -2.02 -1.67
C PRO A 60 1.58 -0.83 -1.03
N LYS A 61 2.21 -0.24 -0.01
CA LYS A 61 1.66 0.83 0.82
C LYS A 61 2.69 1.41 1.77
N GLY A 62 2.55 2.68 2.09
CA GLY A 62 3.34 3.31 3.15
C GLY A 62 2.75 4.61 3.68
N GLY A 63 3.59 5.39 4.35
CA GLY A 63 3.14 6.54 5.11
C GLY A 63 2.75 7.69 4.19
N ILE A 64 1.62 8.34 4.48
CA ILE A 64 1.29 9.61 3.82
C ILE A 64 2.17 10.69 4.43
N GLU A 65 2.90 11.45 3.61
CA GLU A 65 3.73 12.55 4.08
C GLU A 65 2.93 13.86 4.17
N LEU A 66 3.33 14.76 5.06
CA LEU A 66 2.62 16.03 5.29
C LEU A 66 2.58 16.94 4.05
N ASP A 67 3.55 16.81 3.15
CA ASP A 67 3.69 17.59 1.92
C ASP A 67 2.88 17.05 0.72
N GLU A 68 2.16 15.92 0.85
CA GLU A 68 1.57 15.19 -0.28
C GLU A 68 0.06 15.44 -0.56
N GLY A 69 -0.48 16.57 -0.10
CA GLY A 69 -1.88 16.93 -0.33
C GLY A 69 -2.91 16.03 0.39
N ASP A 70 -4.18 16.41 0.30
CA ASP A 70 -5.24 15.82 1.15
C ASP A 70 -6.00 14.66 0.51
N ASP A 71 -5.82 14.43 -0.79
CA ASP A 71 -6.46 13.31 -1.47
C ASP A 71 -5.66 12.00 -1.36
N PHE A 72 -4.44 12.01 -0.82
CA PHE A 72 -3.56 10.85 -0.56
C PHE A 72 -3.22 9.98 -1.78
N VAL A 73 -3.71 10.32 -2.98
CA VAL A 73 -3.43 9.55 -4.19
C VAL A 73 -1.97 9.69 -4.59
N ILE A 74 -1.38 10.87 -4.36
CA ILE A 74 0.05 11.13 -4.58
C ILE A 74 0.90 10.16 -3.74
N SER A 75 0.61 10.05 -2.44
CA SER A 75 1.27 9.08 -1.55
C SER A 75 1.05 7.64 -2.00
N ALA A 76 -0.17 7.27 -2.39
CA ALA A 76 -0.48 5.93 -2.86
C ALA A 76 0.35 5.54 -4.09
N VAL A 77 0.45 6.43 -5.09
CA VAL A 77 1.23 6.20 -6.31
C VAL A 77 2.72 6.17 -5.98
N ARG A 78 3.23 7.08 -5.13
CA ARG A 78 4.64 7.09 -4.72
C ARG A 78 5.03 5.78 -4.05
N GLU A 79 4.31 5.39 -2.99
CA GLU A 79 4.62 4.18 -2.23
C GLU A 79 4.57 2.93 -3.13
N THR A 80 3.62 2.90 -4.08
CA THR A 80 3.51 1.79 -5.03
C THR A 80 4.64 1.77 -6.05
N TRP A 81 5.12 2.93 -6.50
CA TRP A 81 6.33 3.05 -7.29
C TRP A 81 7.57 2.58 -6.52
N GLU A 82 7.76 3.11 -5.30
CA GLU A 82 8.93 2.85 -4.47
C GLU A 82 9.04 1.36 -4.10
N GLU A 83 7.94 0.75 -3.64
CA GLU A 83 7.96 -0.63 -3.14
C GLU A 83 7.84 -1.68 -4.24
N ALA A 84 7.14 -1.38 -5.34
CA ALA A 84 6.77 -2.37 -6.35
C ALA A 84 7.14 -2.01 -7.80
N GLY A 85 7.60 -0.78 -8.07
CA GLY A 85 7.89 -0.32 -9.44
C GLY A 85 6.67 -0.32 -10.36
N CYS A 86 5.48 -0.18 -9.78
CA CYS A 86 4.22 -0.21 -10.52
C CYS A 86 3.85 1.18 -11.04
N GLU A 87 3.47 1.24 -12.31
CA GLU A 87 3.00 2.46 -12.96
C GLU A 87 1.69 2.20 -13.68
N GLY A 88 0.77 3.15 -13.62
CA GLY A 88 -0.47 3.01 -14.34
C GLY A 88 -1.52 4.05 -14.03
N LYS A 89 -2.76 3.71 -14.38
CA LYS A 89 -3.91 4.59 -14.28
C LYS A 89 -4.72 4.27 -13.03
N ILE A 90 -4.88 5.28 -12.17
CA ILE A 90 -5.82 5.21 -11.05
C ILE A 90 -7.26 5.11 -11.57
N LEU A 91 -8.00 4.14 -11.06
CA LEU A 91 -9.42 3.95 -11.37
C LEU A 91 -10.32 4.63 -10.36
N GLN A 92 -10.17 4.29 -9.09
CA GLN A 92 -11.05 4.73 -8.01
C GLN A 92 -10.40 4.60 -6.64
N LYS A 93 -10.93 5.34 -5.67
CA LYS A 93 -10.63 5.18 -4.24
C LYS A 93 -11.50 4.07 -3.66
N LEU A 94 -10.91 3.21 -2.84
CA LEU A 94 -11.64 2.19 -2.08
C LEU A 94 -12.15 2.75 -0.75
N PRO A 95 -13.14 2.09 -0.11
CA PRO A 95 -13.52 2.42 1.27
C PRO A 95 -12.30 2.43 2.20
N VAL A 96 -12.31 3.35 3.17
CA VAL A 96 -11.26 3.42 4.19
C VAL A 96 -11.32 2.17 5.06
N VAL A 97 -10.17 1.52 5.23
CA VAL A 97 -10.03 0.32 6.05
C VAL A 97 -9.28 0.68 7.33
N TYR A 98 -9.75 0.15 8.46
CA TYR A 98 -9.17 0.43 9.77
C TYR A 98 -8.49 -0.81 10.36
N ASP A 99 -7.43 -0.59 11.12
CA ASP A 99 -6.72 -1.63 11.86
C ASP A 99 -7.67 -2.45 12.76
N LYS A 100 -7.74 -3.76 12.50
CA LYS A 100 -8.65 -4.68 13.19
C LYS A 100 -8.23 -5.00 14.63
N ARG A 101 -7.03 -4.61 15.07
CA ARG A 101 -6.59 -4.74 16.48
C ARG A 101 -7.35 -3.79 17.41
N GLY A 102 -8.04 -2.78 16.87
CA GLY A 102 -8.88 -1.86 17.65
C GLY A 102 -8.09 -1.10 18.72
N SER A 103 -8.57 -1.10 19.96
CA SER A 103 -7.91 -0.45 21.10
C SER A 103 -6.63 -1.13 21.57
N LYS A 104 -6.33 -2.34 21.08
CA LYS A 104 -5.09 -3.06 21.40
C LYS A 104 -3.89 -2.58 20.59
N ALA A 105 -4.11 -1.87 19.47
CA ALA A 105 -3.03 -1.31 18.68
C ALA A 105 -2.45 -0.08 19.41
N PRO A 106 -1.12 0.01 19.58
CA PRO A 106 -0.49 1.17 20.18
C PRO A 106 -0.68 2.40 19.29
N VAL A 107 -0.84 3.57 19.89
CA VAL A 107 -0.84 4.86 19.18
C VAL A 107 0.58 5.42 19.27
N ALA A 108 1.23 5.63 18.12
CA ALA A 108 2.51 6.31 18.10
C ALA A 108 2.31 7.82 18.33
N LYS A 109 3.27 8.46 19.01
CA LYS A 109 3.25 9.92 19.13
C LYS A 109 3.55 10.51 17.74
N PRO A 110 2.73 11.46 17.25
CA PRO A 110 3.04 12.17 16.01
C PRO A 110 4.44 12.81 16.08
N HIS A 111 5.10 12.91 14.93
CA HIS A 111 6.44 13.51 14.82
C HIS A 111 7.52 12.83 15.66
N THR A 112 7.40 11.52 15.89
CA THR A 112 8.44 10.71 16.54
C THR A 112 8.89 9.58 15.65
N GLU A 113 10.18 9.24 15.74
CA GLU A 113 10.69 8.01 15.14
C GLU A 113 10.33 6.81 16.01
N PHE A 114 10.12 5.66 15.36
CA PHE A 114 9.97 4.37 16.01
C PHE A 114 10.47 3.28 15.08
N ASP A 115 11.05 2.22 15.64
CA ASP A 115 11.39 1.03 14.88
C ASP A 115 10.10 0.22 14.64
N PRO A 116 9.73 -0.06 13.38
CA PRO A 116 8.58 -0.92 13.07
C PRO A 116 8.73 -2.36 13.58
N GLN A 117 9.94 -2.79 13.97
CA GLN A 117 10.19 -4.05 14.66
C GLN A 117 9.78 -3.99 16.14
N ASP A 118 9.87 -2.82 16.76
CA ASP A 118 9.52 -2.62 18.17
C ASP A 118 8.04 -2.31 18.35
N VAL A 119 7.50 -1.40 17.52
CA VAL A 119 6.13 -0.91 17.63
C VAL A 119 5.48 -0.79 16.26
N VAL A 120 4.37 -1.50 16.08
CA VAL A 120 3.49 -1.35 14.92
C VAL A 120 2.26 -0.53 15.33
N PRO A 121 2.24 0.79 15.05
CA PRO A 121 1.15 1.65 15.48
C PRO A 121 -0.17 1.28 14.80
N LYS A 122 -1.27 1.68 15.44
CA LYS A 122 -2.60 1.68 14.85
C LYS A 122 -2.57 2.43 13.53
N SER A 123 -3.19 1.85 12.51
CA SER A 123 -3.18 2.39 11.16
C SER A 123 -4.59 2.56 10.58
N GLU A 124 -4.73 3.56 9.72
CA GLU A 124 -5.88 3.80 8.84
C GLU A 124 -5.37 3.73 7.39
N PHE A 125 -6.08 2.99 6.54
CA PHE A 125 -5.61 2.66 5.19
C PHE A 125 -6.50 3.29 4.12
N HIS A 126 -5.86 4.03 3.21
CA HIS A 126 -6.47 4.65 2.04
C HIS A 126 -5.93 3.99 0.77
N PHE A 127 -6.70 3.07 0.22
CA PHE A 127 -6.32 2.36 -1.00
C PHE A 127 -6.98 2.93 -2.24
N TYR A 128 -6.25 2.82 -3.35
CA TYR A 128 -6.73 3.13 -4.69
C TYR A 128 -6.56 1.91 -5.59
N GLU A 129 -7.47 1.73 -6.55
CA GLU A 129 -7.26 0.78 -7.63
C GLU A 129 -6.40 1.40 -8.73
N MET A 130 -5.43 0.65 -9.22
CA MET A 130 -4.58 1.02 -10.34
C MET A 130 -4.67 -0.08 -11.41
N ILE A 131 -4.97 0.29 -12.66
CA ILE A 131 -4.67 -0.59 -13.80
C ILE A 131 -3.24 -0.32 -14.20
N LEU A 132 -2.42 -1.38 -14.15
CA LEU A 132 -1.01 -1.32 -14.47
C LEU A 132 -0.82 -1.11 -15.98
N GLU A 133 -0.04 -0.10 -16.32
CA GLU A 133 0.40 0.18 -17.70
C GLU A 133 1.85 -0.25 -17.91
N ASP A 134 2.70 -0.13 -16.88
CA ASP A 134 4.09 -0.59 -16.91
C ASP A 134 4.53 -1.19 -15.56
N LEU A 135 5.47 -2.13 -15.64
CA LEU A 135 6.11 -2.76 -14.49
C LEU A 135 7.63 -2.58 -14.61
N SER A 136 8.15 -1.50 -14.02
CA SER A 136 9.53 -1.09 -14.21
C SER A 136 10.53 -2.14 -13.75
N GLN A 137 11.59 -2.37 -14.52
CA GLN A 137 12.66 -3.31 -14.16
C GLN A 137 13.61 -2.77 -13.08
N ASN A 138 13.69 -1.46 -12.93
CA ASN A 138 14.48 -0.79 -11.90
C ASN A 138 13.54 0.07 -11.06
N TRP A 139 13.50 -0.17 -9.76
CA TRP A 139 12.66 0.60 -8.84
C TRP A 139 13.33 0.74 -7.47
N PRO A 140 12.96 1.74 -6.67
CA PRO A 140 13.71 2.13 -5.47
C PRO A 140 13.96 1.03 -4.43
N GLU A 141 13.01 0.11 -4.23
CA GLU A 141 13.14 -0.99 -3.27
C GLU A 141 13.42 -2.36 -3.89
N MET A 142 13.89 -2.44 -5.14
CA MET A 142 14.08 -3.73 -5.83
C MET A 142 15.02 -4.71 -5.12
N ASP A 143 16.01 -4.20 -4.39
CA ASP A 143 16.95 -5.02 -3.61
C ASP A 143 16.39 -5.44 -2.23
N LYS A 144 15.28 -4.83 -1.80
CA LYS A 144 14.64 -5.06 -0.49
C LYS A 144 13.34 -5.86 -0.60
N ARG A 145 12.72 -5.84 -1.78
CA ARG A 145 11.38 -6.38 -2.03
C ARG A 145 11.40 -7.32 -3.22
N GLN A 146 10.75 -8.46 -3.06
CA GLN A 146 10.27 -9.24 -4.19
C GLN A 146 8.86 -8.77 -4.53
N ARG A 147 8.46 -8.89 -5.80
CA ARG A 147 7.08 -8.65 -6.26
C ARG A 147 6.60 -9.82 -7.10
N ARG A 148 5.30 -10.12 -7.05
CA ARG A 148 4.67 -11.14 -7.89
C ARG A 148 3.22 -10.81 -8.18
N TRP A 149 2.73 -11.33 -9.29
CA TRP A 149 1.30 -11.38 -9.57
C TRP A 149 0.65 -12.48 -8.75
N CYS A 150 -0.51 -12.18 -8.18
CA CYS A 150 -1.36 -13.12 -7.46
C CYS A 150 -2.79 -13.03 -7.99
N THR A 151 -3.49 -14.16 -8.09
CA THR A 151 -4.96 -14.17 -8.21
C THR A 151 -5.61 -13.61 -6.94
N TYR A 152 -6.94 -13.43 -6.95
CA TYR A 152 -7.66 -13.06 -5.74
C TYR A 152 -7.46 -14.09 -4.62
N SER A 153 -7.61 -15.38 -4.91
CA SER A 153 -7.47 -16.44 -3.91
C SER A 153 -6.05 -16.52 -3.31
N GLU A 154 -5.02 -16.39 -4.15
CA GLU A 154 -3.61 -16.34 -3.72
C GLU A 154 -3.34 -15.12 -2.82
N ALA A 155 -3.83 -13.94 -3.22
CA ALA A 155 -3.63 -12.72 -2.45
C ALA A 155 -4.36 -12.77 -1.10
N ALA A 156 -5.63 -13.20 -1.09
CA ALA A 156 -6.40 -13.39 0.13
C ALA A 156 -5.73 -14.39 1.09
N HIS A 157 -5.18 -15.49 0.55
CA HIS A 157 -4.44 -16.48 1.33
C HIS A 157 -3.21 -15.87 2.00
N GLU A 158 -2.37 -15.15 1.25
CA GLU A 158 -1.15 -14.55 1.79
C GLU A 158 -1.41 -13.46 2.82
N LEU A 159 -2.42 -12.61 2.59
CA LEU A 159 -2.82 -11.58 3.55
C LEU A 159 -3.37 -12.20 4.84
N THR A 160 -4.12 -13.30 4.73
CA THR A 160 -4.60 -14.08 5.88
C THR A 160 -3.43 -14.70 6.65
N LYS A 161 -2.51 -15.36 5.95
CA LYS A 161 -1.26 -15.92 6.51
C LYS A 161 -0.42 -14.84 7.20
N ALA A 162 -0.37 -13.64 6.66
CA ALA A 162 0.33 -12.50 7.23
C ALA A 162 -0.38 -11.87 8.45
N ASN A 163 -1.58 -12.36 8.81
CA ASN A 163 -2.47 -11.81 9.83
C ASN A 163 -2.82 -10.34 9.55
N ARG A 164 -3.24 -10.06 8.31
CA ARG A 164 -3.63 -8.73 7.81
C ARG A 164 -5.09 -8.71 7.34
N PRO A 165 -6.06 -8.98 8.24
CA PRO A 165 -7.48 -9.00 7.87
C PRO A 165 -7.97 -7.66 7.30
N GLU A 166 -7.37 -6.53 7.69
CA GLU A 166 -7.62 -5.23 7.10
C GLU A 166 -7.28 -5.19 5.60
N LEU A 167 -6.18 -5.82 5.18
CA LEU A 167 -5.79 -5.85 3.78
C LEU A 167 -6.66 -6.81 2.96
N VAL A 168 -7.20 -7.86 3.59
CA VAL A 168 -8.22 -8.72 2.98
C VAL A 168 -9.50 -7.93 2.70
N GLU A 169 -9.95 -7.10 3.64
CA GLU A 169 -11.11 -6.21 3.43
C GLU A 169 -10.89 -5.21 2.29
N ALA A 170 -9.69 -4.64 2.18
CA ALA A 170 -9.32 -3.81 1.03
C ALA A 170 -9.42 -4.59 -0.28
N LEU A 171 -8.88 -5.81 -0.34
CA LEU A 171 -8.97 -6.69 -1.51
C LEU A 171 -10.43 -7.05 -1.85
N ASP A 172 -11.24 -7.37 -0.85
CA ASP A 172 -12.65 -7.74 -1.00
C ASP A 172 -13.53 -6.61 -1.50
N SER A 173 -13.21 -5.37 -1.11
CA SER A 173 -13.92 -4.17 -1.56
C SER A 173 -13.52 -3.70 -2.96
N SER A 174 -12.49 -4.31 -3.55
CA SER A 174 -11.97 -3.94 -4.85
C SER A 174 -12.71 -4.62 -6.01
N SER A 175 -12.42 -4.15 -7.22
CA SER A 175 -12.95 -4.69 -8.46
C SER A 175 -12.13 -5.84 -9.05
N ILE A 176 -11.23 -6.45 -8.27
CA ILE A 176 -10.52 -7.67 -8.69
C ILE A 176 -11.52 -8.79 -9.00
N VAL A 177 -11.29 -9.50 -10.10
CA VAL A 177 -12.06 -10.68 -10.46
C VAL A 177 -11.68 -11.80 -9.52
N LYS A 178 -12.67 -12.33 -8.79
CA LYS A 178 -12.48 -13.45 -7.87
C LYS A 178 -12.47 -14.73 -8.69
N ASP A 179 -11.33 -15.44 -8.69
CA ASP A 179 -11.23 -16.76 -9.28
C ASP A 179 -12.14 -17.73 -8.53
N GLU A 180 -12.92 -18.52 -9.27
CA GLU A 180 -13.76 -19.58 -8.71
C GLU A 180 -12.85 -20.70 -8.20
N TYR A 181 -13.15 -21.20 -6.99
CA TYR A 181 -12.48 -22.37 -6.41
C TYR A 181 -12.77 -23.64 -7.20
#